data_AF-A0A958VVV0-F1
#
_entry.id   AF-A0A958VVV0-F1
#
_cell.length_a   1.000
_cell.length_b   1.000
_cell.length_c   1.000
_cell.angle_alpha   90.00
_cell.angle_beta   90.00
_cell.angle_gamma   90.00
#
_symmetry.space_group_name_H-M   'P 1'
#
loop_
_entity.id
_entity.type
_entity.pdbx_description
1 polymer ?
#
loop_
_entity_poly.entity_id
_entity_poly.type
_entity_poly.pdbx_seq_one_letter_code
_entity_poly.pdbx_strand_id
1 'polypeptide(L)'
;MATSRFSYSFLLASVVMFSAYAQDDQVFVQRDNNKIVIRNRTGVSSFDVETRGKIELTDDDRDVKSMSLDGYLEIKKTVFGSRRVILITNEGGTLKKEYYEGRTKIDFEPDGKAWLGEILPELVRSTTIAADGRVERFFKKGGPSAVLNEIDRLESNHVKAHYANLLMKRPINQKDYPRIIDGLASTIDSNHYLAGFLKDNLDKFIKSKESLEAVFRATNEMDSDHYRTEVIKQGLEAQPVSLDAVKIIMKSAGQMDSDHYKTEVLSSLLRQDNLNDEIVQEMIIASRTIDSDYYRSVVLNKALNKEGLSNTSFQRALESIKDIDSDHYKTEVLKSLMSKPIPEDLQLTLIDLTGSIDSDHYCTVVLEEMMERQKIETQVLNRLISRASYLDSDHYSSMVMKDALSRNVNEEGIISILQAAERIDSDHYLTEVLTAAAPKVRNGSGAVKDAYRKAAHRITSETYYGRAMRALDPN
;
A
#
# COMPACT_ATOMS: atom_id res chain seq x y z
N MET A 1 -22.74 -36.61 -66.08
CA MET A 1 -22.26 -35.24 -65.85
C MET A 1 -23.24 -34.59 -64.90
N ALA A 2 -22.90 -34.54 -63.61
CA ALA A 2 -22.40 -33.31 -62.98
C ALA A 2 -23.44 -32.17 -63.16
N THR A 3 -24.15 -31.75 -62.13
CA THR A 3 -23.54 -31.00 -61.03
C THR A 3 -24.51 -30.87 -59.87
N SER A 4 -24.02 -31.19 -58.67
CA SER A 4 -24.59 -30.80 -57.40
C SER A 4 -24.51 -29.26 -57.27
N ARG A 5 -25.64 -28.61 -56.95
CA ARG A 5 -25.62 -27.23 -56.47
C ARG A 5 -25.58 -27.28 -54.94
N PHE A 6 -24.39 -27.09 -54.39
CA PHE A 6 -24.19 -26.71 -53.00
C PHE A 6 -24.97 -25.42 -52.72
N SER A 7 -25.93 -25.48 -51.80
CA SER A 7 -26.54 -24.29 -51.22
C SER A 7 -25.61 -23.77 -50.14
N TYR A 8 -24.99 -22.60 -50.38
CA TYR A 8 -24.31 -21.86 -49.34
C TYR A 8 -25.36 -21.19 -48.44
N SER A 9 -25.70 -21.85 -47.34
CA SER A 9 -26.40 -21.20 -46.23
C SER A 9 -25.41 -20.30 -45.49
N PHE A 10 -25.32 -19.04 -45.90
CA PHE A 10 -24.74 -17.98 -45.08
C PHE A 10 -25.74 -17.68 -43.95
N LEU A 11 -25.66 -18.44 -42.85
CA LEU A 11 -26.28 -18.01 -41.60
C LEU A 11 -25.30 -17.04 -40.94
N LEU A 12 -25.58 -15.75 -41.11
CA LEU A 12 -24.93 -14.66 -40.42
C LEU A 12 -25.17 -14.87 -38.92
N ALA A 13 -24.18 -15.44 -38.21
CA ALA A 13 -24.17 -15.41 -36.76
C ALA A 13 -23.91 -13.96 -36.34
N SER A 14 -24.99 -13.19 -36.20
CA SER A 14 -24.97 -11.93 -35.47
C SER A 14 -24.61 -12.27 -34.03
N VAL A 15 -23.32 -12.16 -33.71
CA VAL A 15 -22.83 -12.05 -32.34
C VAL A 15 -23.42 -10.75 -31.81
N VAL A 16 -24.57 -10.85 -31.15
CA VAL A 16 -25.10 -9.76 -30.33
C VAL A 16 -24.18 -9.70 -29.12
N MET A 17 -23.15 -8.86 -29.23
CA MET A 17 -22.44 -8.34 -28.07
C MET A 17 -23.47 -7.59 -27.22
N PHE A 18 -24.03 -8.26 -26.21
CA PHE A 18 -24.67 -7.55 -25.11
C PHE A 18 -23.56 -6.80 -24.37
N SER A 19 -23.29 -5.59 -24.84
CA SER A 19 -22.71 -4.56 -23.98
C SER A 19 -23.76 -4.30 -22.92
N ALA A 20 -23.54 -4.81 -21.72
CA ALA A 20 -24.27 -4.36 -20.55
C ALA A 20 -23.93 -2.88 -20.37
N TYR A 21 -24.74 -2.00 -20.97
CA TYR A 21 -24.78 -0.60 -20.57
C TYR A 21 -25.28 -0.61 -19.14
N ALA A 22 -24.38 -0.40 -18.18
CA ALA A 22 -24.76 0.02 -16.85
C ALA A 22 -25.66 1.26 -17.03
N GLN A 23 -26.93 1.16 -16.64
CA GLN A 23 -27.77 2.34 -16.49
C GLN A 23 -27.18 3.14 -15.34
N ASP A 24 -26.62 4.31 -15.62
CA ASP A 24 -26.20 5.24 -14.58
C ASP A 24 -27.43 5.73 -13.82
N ASP A 25 -27.68 5.14 -12.65
CA ASP A 25 -28.62 5.67 -11.66
C ASP A 25 -28.09 7.03 -11.19
N GLN A 26 -28.68 8.12 -11.68
CA GLN A 26 -28.32 9.46 -11.27
C GLN A 26 -29.05 9.82 -9.97
N VAL A 27 -28.39 9.59 -8.83
CA VAL A 27 -28.86 10.05 -7.52
C VAL A 27 -28.28 11.44 -7.23
N PHE A 28 -29.13 12.47 -7.24
CA PHE A 28 -28.78 13.83 -6.86
C PHE A 28 -29.29 14.12 -5.45
N VAL A 29 -28.38 14.44 -4.52
CA VAL A 29 -28.73 14.89 -3.17
C VAL A 29 -28.26 16.33 -2.99
N GLN A 30 -29.22 17.24 -2.77
CA GLN A 30 -28.93 18.63 -2.40
C GLN A 30 -29.40 18.87 -0.98
N ARG A 31 -28.54 19.47 -0.16
CA ARG A 31 -28.88 19.93 1.19
C ARG A 31 -28.70 21.45 1.26
N ASP A 32 -29.75 22.14 1.63
CA ASP A 32 -29.74 23.53 2.09
C ASP A 32 -30.16 23.53 3.57
N ASN A 33 -29.86 24.61 4.32
CA ASN A 33 -29.84 24.68 5.80
C ASN A 33 -30.99 23.98 6.54
N ASN A 34 -32.18 23.80 5.93
CA ASN A 34 -33.29 23.00 6.46
C ASN A 34 -34.00 22.08 5.43
N LYS A 35 -33.50 21.92 4.20
CA LYS A 35 -34.20 21.22 3.11
C LYS A 35 -33.29 20.18 2.45
N ILE A 36 -33.76 18.94 2.36
CA ILE A 36 -33.10 17.87 1.63
C ILE A 36 -33.92 17.58 0.39
N VAL A 37 -33.27 17.63 -0.78
CA VAL A 37 -33.85 17.22 -2.06
C VAL A 37 -33.09 16.01 -2.55
N ILE A 38 -33.82 14.91 -2.79
CA ILE A 38 -33.29 13.67 -3.35
C ILE A 38 -33.98 13.46 -4.68
N ARG A 39 -33.21 13.35 -5.77
CA ARG A 39 -33.73 12.99 -7.08
C ARG A 39 -33.04 11.73 -7.56
N ASN A 40 -33.82 10.73 -7.94
CA ASN A 40 -33.33 9.53 -8.62
C ASN A 40 -34.07 9.41 -9.96
N ARG A 41 -33.33 9.08 -11.02
CA ARG A 41 -33.89 8.82 -12.34
C ARG A 41 -33.35 7.50 -12.88
N THR A 42 -34.25 6.55 -13.10
CA THR A 42 -33.93 5.22 -13.62
C THR A 42 -34.79 4.94 -14.86
N GLY A 43 -34.18 5.12 -16.04
CA GLY A 43 -34.87 4.99 -17.34
C GLY A 43 -36.13 5.86 -17.45
N VAL A 44 -37.30 5.21 -17.43
CA VAL A 44 -38.64 5.83 -17.53
C VAL A 44 -39.29 6.14 -16.17
N SER A 45 -38.59 5.88 -15.08
CA SER A 45 -38.99 6.20 -13.72
C SER A 45 -38.21 7.40 -13.19
N SER A 46 -38.87 8.29 -12.46
CA SER A 46 -38.21 9.31 -11.65
C SER A 46 -38.81 9.37 -10.26
N PHE A 47 -37.97 9.70 -9.29
CA PHE A 47 -38.34 9.77 -7.89
C PHE A 47 -37.72 11.02 -7.28
N ASP A 48 -38.56 11.99 -6.93
CA ASP A 48 -38.15 13.25 -6.31
C ASP A 48 -38.74 13.34 -4.91
N VAL A 49 -37.89 13.59 -3.93
CA VAL A 49 -38.30 13.71 -2.54
C VAL A 49 -37.74 14.98 -1.97
N GLU A 50 -38.62 15.75 -1.33
CA GLU A 50 -38.24 16.96 -0.63
C GLU A 50 -38.70 16.86 0.82
N THR A 51 -37.79 17.10 1.75
CA THR A 51 -38.09 17.04 3.18
C THR A 51 -37.47 18.20 3.94
N ARG A 52 -38.19 18.69 4.95
CA ARG A 52 -37.72 19.63 5.97
C ARG A 52 -38.19 19.19 7.35
N GLY A 53 -37.34 19.43 8.34
CA GLY A 53 -37.66 19.12 9.72
C GLY A 53 -37.47 17.64 10.08
N LYS A 54 -37.69 17.31 11.36
CA LYS A 54 -37.63 15.93 11.85
C LYS A 54 -38.90 15.21 11.46
N ILE A 55 -38.80 14.01 10.88
CA ILE A 55 -39.94 13.15 10.54
C ILE A 55 -39.82 11.85 11.33
N GLU A 56 -40.92 11.42 11.94
CA GLU A 56 -41.06 10.14 12.61
C GLU A 56 -42.13 9.31 11.90
N LEU A 57 -41.77 8.08 11.53
CA LEU A 57 -42.63 7.16 10.82
C LEU A 57 -43.32 6.18 11.78
N THR A 58 -44.38 5.54 11.32
CA THR A 58 -44.98 4.39 12.01
C THR A 58 -44.02 3.20 12.05
N ASP A 59 -44.29 2.23 12.93
CA ASP A 59 -43.39 1.09 13.17
C ASP A 59 -43.20 0.17 11.95
N ASP A 60 -44.14 0.21 11.01
CA ASP A 60 -44.13 -0.55 9.76
C ASP A 60 -43.60 0.26 8.55
N ASP A 61 -43.16 1.50 8.76
CA ASP A 61 -42.73 2.45 7.72
C ASP A 61 -43.80 2.70 6.63
N ARG A 62 -45.09 2.56 6.97
CA ARG A 62 -46.20 2.77 6.02
C ARG A 62 -46.95 4.10 6.20
N ASP A 63 -46.66 4.85 7.24
CA ASP A 63 -47.23 6.19 7.42
C ASP A 63 -46.29 7.12 8.19
N VAL A 64 -46.54 8.43 8.12
CA VAL A 64 -45.90 9.44 8.96
C VAL A 64 -46.69 9.59 10.26
N LYS A 65 -46.02 9.34 11.38
CA LYS A 65 -46.56 9.46 12.73
C LYS A 65 -46.57 10.91 13.21
N SER A 66 -45.45 11.61 13.02
CA SER A 66 -45.25 12.99 13.47
C SER A 66 -44.13 13.66 12.69
N MET A 67 -44.12 14.99 12.71
CA MET A 67 -43.04 15.81 12.17
C MET A 67 -42.87 17.08 13.00
N SER A 68 -41.73 17.78 12.87
CA SER A 68 -41.52 19.08 13.52
C SER A 68 -42.57 20.11 13.09
N LEU A 69 -42.68 21.22 13.82
CA LEU A 69 -43.69 22.27 13.55
C LEU A 69 -43.58 22.87 12.14
N ASP A 70 -42.36 23.00 11.63
CA ASP A 70 -42.07 23.42 10.25
C ASP A 70 -41.94 22.25 9.27
N GLY A 71 -42.30 21.05 9.73
CA GLY A 71 -42.14 19.78 9.05
C GLY A 71 -42.86 19.74 7.71
N TYR A 72 -42.16 19.17 6.73
CA TYR A 72 -42.61 19.07 5.35
C TYR A 72 -42.04 17.79 4.74
N LEU A 73 -42.87 17.02 4.05
CA LEU A 73 -42.46 15.89 3.22
C LEU A 73 -43.26 15.91 1.94
N GLU A 74 -42.57 15.93 0.81
CA GLU A 74 -43.17 15.80 -0.50
C GLU A 74 -42.51 14.63 -1.24
N ILE A 75 -43.31 13.64 -1.62
CA ILE A 75 -42.87 12.46 -2.36
C ILE A 75 -43.50 12.53 -3.75
N LYS A 76 -42.66 12.58 -4.79
CA LYS A 76 -43.07 12.59 -6.19
C LYS A 76 -42.49 11.36 -6.87
N LYS A 77 -43.34 10.51 -7.44
CA LYS A 77 -42.90 9.40 -8.30
C LYS A 77 -43.56 9.52 -9.66
N THR A 78 -42.75 9.42 -10.71
CA THR A 78 -43.23 9.36 -12.08
C THR A 78 -42.82 8.02 -12.66
N VAL A 79 -43.77 7.22 -13.15
CA VAL A 79 -43.50 5.94 -13.81
C VAL A 79 -44.26 5.91 -15.13
N PHE A 80 -43.56 5.69 -16.25
CA PHE A 80 -44.16 5.71 -17.60
C PHE A 80 -45.02 6.98 -17.87
N GLY A 81 -44.55 8.14 -17.41
CA GLY A 81 -45.26 9.42 -17.56
C GLY A 81 -46.43 9.65 -16.58
N SER A 82 -46.83 8.64 -15.80
CA SER A 82 -47.84 8.77 -14.74
C SER A 82 -47.18 9.27 -13.46
N ARG A 83 -47.58 10.46 -13.00
CA ARG A 83 -47.01 11.12 -11.82
C ARG A 83 -47.97 11.03 -10.64
N ARG A 84 -47.46 10.62 -9.48
CA ARG A 84 -48.14 10.66 -8.20
C ARG A 84 -47.37 11.53 -7.22
N VAL A 85 -48.09 12.31 -6.40
CA VAL A 85 -47.52 13.20 -5.40
C VAL A 85 -48.24 13.05 -4.06
N ILE A 86 -47.48 12.85 -2.99
CA ILE A 86 -47.96 13.00 -1.62
C ILE A 86 -47.26 14.21 -1.03
N LEU A 87 -48.03 15.10 -0.42
CA LEU A 87 -47.55 16.22 0.37
C LEU A 87 -48.05 16.08 1.81
N ILE A 88 -47.12 16.09 2.77
CA ILE A 88 -47.41 16.02 4.20
C ILE A 88 -46.82 17.25 4.87
N THR A 89 -47.66 17.98 5.59
CA THR A 89 -47.29 19.20 6.33
C THR A 89 -47.82 19.14 7.76
N ASN A 90 -47.14 19.83 8.67
CA ASN A 90 -47.62 20.03 10.03
C ASN A 90 -48.42 21.34 10.13
N GLU A 91 -49.73 21.25 10.37
CA GLU A 91 -50.61 22.39 10.63
C GLU A 91 -50.97 22.42 12.12
N GLY A 92 -50.15 23.11 12.93
CA GLY A 92 -50.45 23.34 14.35
C GLY A 92 -50.45 22.08 15.23
N GLY A 93 -49.62 21.09 14.89
CA GLY A 93 -49.52 19.81 15.59
C GLY A 93 -50.30 18.67 14.94
N THR A 94 -51.10 18.96 13.91
CA THR A 94 -51.84 17.94 13.15
C THR A 94 -51.23 17.76 11.76
N LEU A 95 -51.11 16.51 11.30
CA LEU A 95 -50.58 16.22 9.98
C LEU A 95 -51.66 16.37 8.91
N LYS A 96 -51.45 17.30 7.98
CA LYS A 96 -52.25 17.40 6.76
C LYS A 96 -51.56 16.63 5.65
N LYS A 97 -52.31 15.71 5.03
CA LYS A 97 -51.84 14.85 3.94
C LYS A 97 -52.67 15.11 2.69
N GLU A 98 -52.00 15.41 1.60
CA GLU A 98 -52.62 15.67 0.30
C GLU A 98 -52.06 14.70 -0.73
N TYR A 99 -52.93 14.18 -1.60
CA TYR A 99 -52.58 13.24 -2.65
C TYR A 99 -52.97 13.80 -4.02
N TYR A 100 -52.09 13.62 -5.00
CA TYR A 100 -52.31 14.08 -6.37
C TYR A 100 -51.95 12.99 -7.37
N GLU A 101 -52.79 12.84 -8.39
CA GLU A 101 -52.47 12.10 -9.61
C GLU A 101 -52.38 13.09 -10.78
N GLY A 102 -51.18 13.21 -11.36
CA GLY A 102 -50.85 14.24 -12.34
C GLY A 102 -50.96 15.64 -11.73
N ARG A 103 -52.00 16.39 -12.13
CA ARG A 103 -52.32 17.74 -11.61
C ARG A 103 -53.59 17.76 -10.76
N THR A 104 -54.26 16.63 -10.62
CA THR A 104 -55.57 16.53 -9.96
C THR A 104 -55.37 16.12 -8.52
N LYS A 105 -55.96 16.87 -7.58
CA LYS A 105 -56.04 16.48 -6.17
C LYS A 105 -57.06 15.35 -6.03
N ILE A 106 -56.64 14.24 -5.43
CA ILE A 106 -57.47 13.08 -5.11
C ILE A 106 -57.63 13.03 -3.59
N ASP A 107 -58.73 12.46 -3.11
CA ASP A 107 -58.92 12.24 -1.68
C ASP A 107 -57.78 11.37 -1.13
N PHE A 108 -57.22 11.79 0.01
CA PHE A 108 -56.10 11.07 0.62
C PHE A 108 -56.53 9.68 1.09
N GLU A 109 -57.78 9.51 1.52
CA GLU A 109 -58.33 8.23 1.94
C GLU A 109 -59.38 7.76 0.91
N PRO A 110 -59.29 6.52 0.38
CA PRO A 110 -58.31 5.48 0.72
C PRO A 110 -57.02 5.51 -0.14
N ASP A 111 -57.04 6.14 -1.32
CA ASP A 111 -56.03 5.93 -2.36
C ASP A 111 -54.66 6.51 -2.00
N GLY A 112 -54.63 7.73 -1.46
CA GLY A 112 -53.40 8.38 -1.01
C GLY A 112 -52.72 7.64 0.14
N LYS A 113 -53.50 7.09 1.09
CA LYS A 113 -52.98 6.26 2.19
C LYS A 113 -52.41 4.96 1.67
N ALA A 114 -53.12 4.28 0.76
CA ALA A 114 -52.65 3.04 0.16
C ALA A 114 -51.31 3.27 -0.55
N TRP A 115 -51.24 4.31 -1.39
CA TRP A 115 -50.01 4.65 -2.09
C TRP A 115 -48.88 5.09 -1.15
N LEU A 116 -49.18 5.83 -0.07
CA LEU A 116 -48.18 6.15 0.97
C LEU A 116 -47.59 4.88 1.58
N GLY A 117 -48.43 3.92 1.95
CA GLY A 117 -48.02 2.65 2.54
C GLY A 117 -47.21 1.76 1.60
N GLU A 118 -47.36 1.94 0.30
CA GLU A 118 -46.55 1.27 -0.73
C GLU A 118 -45.20 1.96 -0.93
N ILE A 119 -45.19 3.29 -1.05
CA ILE A 119 -43.99 4.02 -1.48
C ILE A 119 -43.03 4.35 -0.34
N LEU A 120 -43.53 4.52 0.88
CA LEU A 120 -42.70 4.93 2.01
C LEU A 120 -41.65 3.87 2.41
N PRO A 121 -41.93 2.55 2.42
CA PRO A 121 -40.90 1.53 2.65
C PRO A 121 -39.78 1.51 1.59
N GLU A 122 -40.11 1.74 0.32
CA GLU A 122 -39.14 1.87 -0.78
C GLU A 122 -38.28 3.13 -0.58
N LEU A 123 -38.92 4.24 -0.23
CA LEU A 123 -38.26 5.53 0.02
C LEU A 123 -37.19 5.43 1.11
N VAL A 124 -37.53 4.86 2.26
CA VAL A 124 -36.64 4.85 3.43
C VAL A 124 -35.47 3.87 3.29
N ARG A 125 -35.57 2.90 2.38
CA ARG A 125 -34.48 1.96 2.05
C ARG A 125 -33.53 2.47 0.98
N SER A 126 -34.02 3.36 0.12
CA SER A 126 -33.24 3.99 -0.95
C SER A 126 -32.70 5.37 -0.57
N THR A 127 -33.13 5.95 0.56
CA THR A 127 -32.74 7.30 1.00
C THR A 127 -32.41 7.38 2.49
N THR A 128 -31.85 8.51 2.92
CA THR A 128 -31.56 8.78 4.34
C THR A 128 -32.72 9.43 5.09
N ILE A 129 -33.93 9.47 4.52
CA ILE A 129 -35.09 10.09 5.16
C ILE A 129 -35.51 9.29 6.38
N ALA A 130 -35.81 10.00 7.47
CA ALA A 130 -36.17 9.43 8.77
C ALA A 130 -35.15 8.42 9.34
N ALA A 131 -33.93 8.36 8.78
CA ALA A 131 -32.94 7.35 9.12
C ALA A 131 -32.60 7.32 10.62
N ASP A 132 -32.48 8.49 11.25
CA ASP A 132 -32.18 8.58 12.69
C ASP A 132 -33.25 7.87 13.54
N GLY A 133 -34.52 8.19 13.30
CA GLY A 133 -35.65 7.57 14.00
C GLY A 133 -35.78 6.08 13.70
N ARG A 134 -35.55 5.67 12.45
CA ARG A 134 -35.58 4.25 12.06
C ARG A 134 -34.47 3.47 12.76
N VAL A 135 -33.24 3.97 12.75
CA VAL A 135 -32.10 3.35 13.47
C VAL A 135 -32.39 3.26 14.96
N GLU A 136 -32.90 4.31 15.58
CA GLU A 136 -33.26 4.28 17.00
C GLU A 136 -34.34 3.24 17.31
N ARG A 137 -35.38 3.14 16.46
CA ARG A 137 -36.45 2.15 16.59
C ARG A 137 -35.93 0.72 16.49
N PHE A 138 -35.10 0.42 15.47
CA PHE A 138 -34.50 -0.91 15.33
C PHE A 138 -33.53 -1.22 16.47
N PHE A 139 -32.73 -0.25 16.90
CA PHE A 139 -31.82 -0.40 18.03
C PHE A 139 -32.56 -0.71 19.35
N LYS A 140 -33.67 -0.01 19.63
CA LYS A 140 -34.52 -0.32 20.80
C LYS A 140 -35.14 -1.70 20.74
N LYS A 141 -35.48 -2.19 19.54
CA LYS A 141 -36.14 -3.49 19.34
C LYS A 141 -35.19 -4.67 19.53
N GLY A 142 -33.93 -4.55 19.12
CA GLY A 142 -33.00 -5.69 19.15
C GLY A 142 -31.52 -5.33 19.12
N GLY A 143 -31.16 -4.14 19.56
CA GLY A 143 -29.78 -3.68 19.64
C GLY A 143 -29.08 -3.56 18.27
N PRO A 144 -27.75 -3.65 18.24
CA PRO A 144 -26.98 -3.56 16.99
C PRO A 144 -27.41 -4.57 15.93
N SER A 145 -27.77 -5.80 16.32
CA SER A 145 -28.17 -6.86 15.39
C SER A 145 -29.42 -6.50 14.60
N ALA A 146 -30.41 -5.89 15.23
CA ALA A 146 -31.62 -5.45 14.54
C ALA A 146 -31.35 -4.32 13.54
N VAL A 147 -30.37 -3.45 13.83
CA VAL A 147 -29.97 -2.39 12.90
C VAL A 147 -29.17 -2.95 11.73
N LEU A 148 -28.24 -3.88 11.96
CA LEU A 148 -27.49 -4.55 10.89
C LEU A 148 -28.43 -5.28 9.91
N ASN A 149 -29.42 -6.01 10.43
CA ASN A 149 -30.43 -6.67 9.59
C ASN A 149 -31.26 -5.69 8.73
N GLU A 150 -31.44 -4.45 9.20
CA GLU A 150 -32.05 -3.41 8.36
C GLU A 150 -31.05 -2.89 7.33
N ILE A 151 -29.79 -2.69 7.70
CA ILE A 151 -28.73 -2.24 6.79
C ILE A 151 -28.58 -3.19 5.60
N ASP A 152 -28.67 -4.50 5.83
CA ASP A 152 -28.63 -5.52 4.78
C ASP A 152 -29.74 -5.39 3.73
N ARG A 153 -30.84 -4.70 4.07
CA ARG A 153 -32.01 -4.49 3.19
C ARG A 153 -32.02 -3.12 2.53
N LEU A 154 -31.01 -2.28 2.76
CA LEU A 154 -30.90 -0.95 2.15
C LEU A 154 -30.31 -1.07 0.75
N GLU A 155 -30.78 -0.24 -0.17
CA GLU A 155 -30.49 -0.39 -1.60
C GLU A 155 -29.09 0.12 -1.98
N SER A 156 -28.60 1.19 -1.34
CA SER A 156 -27.33 1.83 -1.72
C SER A 156 -26.28 1.84 -0.60
N ASN A 157 -25.02 1.70 -0.99
CA ASN A 157 -23.87 1.77 -0.07
C ASN A 157 -23.80 3.10 0.71
N HIS A 158 -24.21 4.21 0.09
CA HIS A 158 -24.35 5.50 0.78
C HIS A 158 -25.34 5.42 1.95
N VAL A 159 -26.53 4.86 1.73
CA VAL A 159 -27.57 4.76 2.77
C VAL A 159 -27.15 3.73 3.83
N LYS A 160 -26.55 2.60 3.43
CA LYS A 160 -25.95 1.62 4.34
C LYS A 160 -24.93 2.27 5.28
N ALA A 161 -23.95 3.00 4.74
CA ALA A 161 -22.94 3.70 5.53
C ALA A 161 -23.52 4.81 6.41
N HIS A 162 -24.57 5.50 5.94
CA HIS A 162 -25.28 6.48 6.76
C HIS A 162 -25.94 5.84 7.99
N TYR A 163 -26.64 4.72 7.80
CA TYR A 163 -27.26 3.97 8.90
C TYR A 163 -26.21 3.38 9.84
N ALA A 164 -25.08 2.88 9.31
CA ALA A 164 -23.95 2.41 10.10
C ALA A 164 -23.38 3.52 11.01
N ASN A 165 -23.19 4.72 10.46
CA ASN A 165 -22.73 5.88 11.25
C ASN A 165 -23.76 6.32 12.30
N LEU A 166 -25.06 6.26 12.00
CA LEU A 166 -26.11 6.51 12.98
C LEU A 166 -26.17 5.45 14.08
N LEU A 167 -25.90 4.18 13.74
CA LEU A 167 -25.77 3.09 14.70
C LEU A 167 -24.63 3.41 15.67
N MET A 168 -23.48 3.84 15.17
CA MET A 168 -22.32 4.17 16.02
C MET A 168 -22.53 5.36 16.96
N LYS A 169 -23.62 6.13 16.81
CA LYS A 169 -24.04 7.18 17.77
C LYS A 169 -24.88 6.64 18.93
N ARG A 170 -25.26 5.36 18.90
CA ARG A 170 -26.07 4.70 19.94
C ARG A 170 -25.16 4.15 21.06
N PRO A 171 -25.69 3.90 22.27
CA PRO A 171 -24.92 3.36 23.38
C PRO A 171 -24.58 1.87 23.14
N ILE A 172 -23.58 1.62 22.31
CA ILE A 172 -23.09 0.29 21.94
C ILE A 172 -22.03 -0.18 22.95
N ASN A 173 -22.08 -1.45 23.34
CA ASN A 173 -21.03 -2.06 24.14
C ASN A 173 -19.80 -2.34 23.25
N GLN A 174 -18.60 -2.02 23.72
CA GLN A 174 -17.36 -2.20 22.94
C GLN A 174 -17.17 -3.63 22.41
N LYS A 175 -17.65 -4.64 23.15
CA LYS A 175 -17.61 -6.05 22.70
C LYS A 175 -18.37 -6.33 21.41
N ASP A 176 -19.30 -5.44 21.03
CA ASP A 176 -20.11 -5.58 19.83
C ASP A 176 -19.46 -4.91 18.60
N TYR A 177 -18.41 -4.10 18.78
CA TYR A 177 -17.73 -3.43 17.65
C TYR A 177 -17.17 -4.40 16.61
N PRO A 178 -16.46 -5.50 16.96
CA PRO A 178 -15.96 -6.43 15.95
C PRO A 178 -17.09 -6.98 15.06
N ARG A 179 -18.21 -7.38 15.67
CA ARG A 179 -19.38 -7.89 14.92
C ARG A 179 -20.01 -6.83 14.01
N ILE A 180 -20.07 -5.57 14.46
CA ILE A 180 -20.60 -4.47 13.64
C ILE A 180 -19.68 -4.23 12.45
N ILE A 181 -18.36 -4.18 12.67
CA ILE A 181 -17.37 -3.98 11.62
C ILE A 181 -17.43 -5.12 10.60
N ASP A 182 -17.37 -6.37 11.07
CA ASP A 182 -17.37 -7.56 10.20
C ASP A 182 -18.69 -7.65 9.40
N GLY A 183 -19.84 -7.38 10.03
CA GLY A 183 -21.14 -7.40 9.35
C GLY A 183 -21.30 -6.27 8.32
N LEU A 184 -20.70 -5.10 8.55
CA LEU A 184 -20.73 -4.02 7.56
C LEU A 184 -19.74 -4.25 6.42
N ALA A 185 -18.60 -4.87 6.69
CA ALA A 185 -17.65 -5.26 5.66
C ALA A 185 -18.26 -6.24 4.65
N SER A 186 -19.13 -7.15 5.11
CA SER A 186 -19.86 -8.07 4.22
C SER A 186 -21.03 -7.44 3.46
N THR A 187 -21.48 -6.26 3.88
CA THR A 187 -22.72 -5.65 3.37
C THR A 187 -22.48 -4.38 2.54
N ILE A 188 -21.38 -3.66 2.78
CA ILE A 188 -21.02 -2.44 2.05
C ILE A 188 -19.97 -2.78 1.00
N ASP A 189 -20.39 -2.94 -0.25
CA ASP A 189 -19.51 -3.30 -1.37
C ASP A 189 -18.60 -2.16 -1.82
N SER A 190 -18.95 -0.91 -1.47
CA SER A 190 -18.17 0.25 -1.88
C SER A 190 -17.01 0.51 -0.93
N ASN A 191 -15.79 0.30 -1.43
CA ASN A 191 -14.53 0.60 -0.73
C ASN A 191 -14.52 2.01 -0.12
N HIS A 192 -15.02 3.01 -0.87
CA HIS A 192 -15.11 4.40 -0.40
C HIS A 192 -15.98 4.52 0.87
N TYR A 193 -17.19 3.96 0.84
CA TYR A 193 -18.12 4.08 1.95
C TYR A 193 -17.73 3.21 3.16
N LEU A 194 -17.18 2.02 2.91
CA LEU A 194 -16.65 1.18 3.98
C LEU A 194 -15.43 1.84 4.64
N ALA A 195 -14.48 2.36 3.86
CA ALA A 195 -13.32 3.08 4.39
C ALA A 195 -13.75 4.33 5.16
N GLY A 196 -14.69 5.11 4.63
CA GLY A 196 -15.27 6.25 5.34
C GLY A 196 -15.84 5.85 6.70
N PHE A 197 -16.67 4.81 6.76
CA PHE A 197 -17.22 4.29 8.02
C PHE A 197 -16.13 3.88 9.02
N LEU A 198 -15.11 3.15 8.58
CA LEU A 198 -14.01 2.69 9.44
C LEU A 198 -13.21 3.88 9.99
N LYS A 199 -12.88 4.86 9.14
CA LYS A 199 -12.12 6.06 9.51
C LYS A 199 -12.91 6.98 10.44
N ASP A 200 -14.18 7.22 10.15
CA ASP A 200 -15.06 8.12 10.91
C ASP A 200 -15.33 7.64 12.34
N ASN A 201 -15.16 6.34 12.61
CA ASN A 201 -15.43 5.72 13.91
C ASN A 201 -14.18 5.07 14.54
N LEU A 202 -13.00 5.34 13.98
CA LEU A 202 -11.74 4.74 14.43
C LEU A 202 -11.44 5.07 15.90
N ASP A 203 -11.81 6.27 16.37
CA ASP A 203 -11.65 6.71 17.77
C ASP A 203 -12.33 5.76 18.78
N LYS A 204 -13.41 5.07 18.37
CA LYS A 204 -14.08 4.05 19.16
C LYS A 204 -13.40 2.70 19.01
N PHE A 205 -13.00 2.34 17.80
CA PHE A 205 -12.44 1.03 17.48
C PHE A 205 -11.04 0.81 18.06
N ILE A 206 -10.23 1.87 18.21
CA ILE A 206 -8.90 1.76 18.82
C ILE A 206 -8.96 1.42 20.33
N LYS A 207 -10.12 1.53 20.98
CA LYS A 207 -10.26 1.28 22.42
C LYS A 207 -10.11 -0.20 22.81
N SER A 208 -10.17 -1.13 21.86
CA SER A 208 -9.88 -2.54 22.10
C SER A 208 -9.08 -3.16 20.96
N LYS A 209 -8.19 -4.10 21.31
CA LYS A 209 -7.37 -4.86 20.34
C LYS A 209 -8.25 -5.57 19.32
N GLU A 210 -9.31 -6.22 19.77
CA GLU A 210 -10.21 -7.03 18.95
C GLU A 210 -10.97 -6.17 17.93
N SER A 211 -11.34 -4.95 18.32
CA SER A 211 -12.05 -4.01 17.45
C SER A 211 -11.12 -3.44 16.38
N LEU A 212 -9.89 -3.06 16.76
CA LEU A 212 -8.91 -2.59 15.80
C LEU A 212 -8.47 -3.70 14.81
N GLU A 213 -8.34 -4.94 15.28
CA GLU A 213 -8.10 -6.08 14.41
C GLU A 213 -9.27 -6.34 13.44
N ALA A 214 -10.52 -6.13 13.88
CA ALA A 214 -11.68 -6.19 12.99
C ALA A 214 -11.64 -5.10 11.92
N VAL A 215 -11.19 -3.88 12.24
CA VAL A 215 -10.97 -2.81 11.23
C VAL A 215 -10.00 -3.28 10.16
N PHE A 216 -8.86 -3.86 10.54
CA PHE A 216 -7.89 -4.36 9.56
C PHE A 216 -8.39 -5.57 8.77
N ARG A 217 -9.19 -6.46 9.37
CA ARG A 217 -9.84 -7.55 8.62
C ARG A 217 -10.83 -7.02 7.60
N ALA A 218 -11.71 -6.11 8.00
CA ALA A 218 -12.65 -5.44 7.08
C ALA A 218 -11.92 -4.70 5.94
N THR A 219 -10.74 -4.15 6.23
CA THR A 219 -9.90 -3.51 5.22
C THR A 219 -9.42 -4.51 4.16
N ASN A 220 -9.15 -5.77 4.54
CA ASN A 220 -8.70 -6.80 3.60
C ASN A 220 -9.79 -7.25 2.61
N GLU A 221 -11.06 -6.93 2.87
CA GLU A 221 -12.19 -7.20 1.96
C GLU A 221 -12.34 -6.13 0.87
N MET A 222 -11.62 -4.99 0.97
CA MET A 222 -11.71 -3.91 -0.02
C MET A 222 -10.86 -4.23 -1.26
N ASP A 223 -11.32 -3.94 -2.47
CA ASP A 223 -10.46 -4.11 -3.66
C ASP A 223 -9.43 -2.99 -3.88
N SER A 224 -9.68 -1.80 -3.31
CA SER A 224 -8.86 -0.61 -3.60
C SER A 224 -7.66 -0.49 -2.67
N ASP A 225 -6.45 -0.65 -3.22
CA ASP A 225 -5.18 -0.42 -2.52
C ASP A 225 -5.11 0.95 -1.83
N HIS A 226 -5.69 1.97 -2.47
CA HIS A 226 -5.75 3.33 -1.93
C HIS A 226 -6.52 3.35 -0.60
N TYR A 227 -7.77 2.86 -0.60
CA TYR A 227 -8.59 2.86 0.60
C TYR A 227 -8.06 1.90 1.67
N ARG A 228 -7.48 0.76 1.26
CA ARG A 228 -6.74 -0.12 2.18
C ARG A 228 -5.66 0.64 2.92
N THR A 229 -4.81 1.35 2.17
CA THR A 229 -3.70 2.11 2.70
C THR A 229 -4.16 3.23 3.64
N GLU A 230 -5.20 3.97 3.28
CA GLU A 230 -5.71 5.05 4.12
C GLU A 230 -6.17 4.55 5.50
N VAL A 231 -6.98 3.48 5.52
CA VAL A 231 -7.51 2.91 6.79
C VAL A 231 -6.37 2.34 7.63
N ILE A 232 -5.45 1.60 7.01
CA ILE A 232 -4.29 1.01 7.69
C ILE A 232 -3.40 2.09 8.31
N LYS A 233 -3.03 3.13 7.54
CA LYS A 233 -2.17 4.22 8.03
C LYS A 233 -2.82 4.94 9.20
N GLN A 234 -4.10 5.29 9.09
CA GLN A 234 -4.79 5.99 10.17
C GLN A 234 -4.87 5.13 11.45
N GLY A 235 -5.07 3.82 11.32
CA GLY A 235 -5.05 2.87 12.44
C GLY A 235 -3.67 2.78 13.11
N LEU A 236 -2.60 2.71 12.31
CA LEU A 236 -1.20 2.65 12.80
C LEU A 236 -0.71 3.97 13.41
N GLU A 237 -1.23 5.11 12.96
CA GLU A 237 -0.90 6.43 13.50
C GLU A 237 -1.61 6.70 14.84
N ALA A 238 -2.75 6.07 15.09
CA ALA A 238 -3.55 6.29 16.29
C ALA A 238 -2.90 5.69 17.55
N GLN A 239 -2.31 4.49 17.46
CA GLN A 239 -1.63 3.82 18.57
C GLN A 239 -0.79 2.62 18.09
N PRO A 240 0.15 2.13 18.93
CA PRO A 240 0.81 0.85 18.69
C PRO A 240 -0.18 -0.31 18.53
N VAL A 241 0.07 -1.20 17.58
CA VAL A 241 -0.82 -2.33 17.25
C VAL A 241 -0.28 -3.66 17.76
N SER A 242 -1.15 -4.65 17.97
CA SER A 242 -0.73 -6.01 18.36
C SER A 242 0.06 -6.71 17.25
N LEU A 243 0.87 -7.73 17.59
CA LEU A 243 1.54 -8.55 16.57
C LEU A 243 0.54 -9.31 15.67
N ASP A 244 -0.66 -9.61 16.17
CA ASP A 244 -1.74 -10.22 15.37
C ASP A 244 -2.29 -9.22 14.34
N ALA A 245 -2.47 -7.96 14.73
CA ALA A 245 -2.82 -6.88 13.81
C ALA A 245 -1.74 -6.67 12.74
N VAL A 246 -0.45 -6.74 13.11
CA VAL A 246 0.65 -6.69 12.12
C VAL A 246 0.49 -7.79 11.08
N LYS A 247 0.21 -9.03 11.48
CA LYS A 247 -0.02 -10.15 10.54
C LYS A 247 -1.23 -9.91 9.63
N ILE A 248 -2.32 -9.36 10.14
CA ILE A 248 -3.50 -9.02 9.34
C ILE A 248 -3.16 -7.95 8.29
N ILE A 249 -2.38 -6.93 8.67
CA ILE A 249 -1.95 -5.86 7.77
C ILE A 249 -0.94 -6.38 6.73
N MET A 250 0.00 -7.25 7.12
CA MET A 250 0.94 -7.88 6.16
C MET A 250 0.20 -8.71 5.12
N LYS A 251 -0.87 -9.43 5.52
CA LYS A 251 -1.76 -10.11 4.56
C LYS A 251 -2.38 -9.10 3.59
N SER A 252 -2.80 -7.93 4.07
CA SER A 252 -3.30 -6.86 3.21
C SER A 252 -2.27 -6.46 2.15
N ALA A 253 -1.04 -6.16 2.57
CA ALA A 253 0.05 -5.77 1.69
C ALA A 253 0.34 -6.83 0.62
N GLY A 254 0.34 -8.11 0.98
CA GLY A 254 0.56 -9.21 0.03
C GLY A 254 -0.56 -9.42 -0.99
N GLN A 255 -1.74 -8.83 -0.78
CA GLN A 255 -2.89 -8.88 -1.69
C GLN A 255 -3.05 -7.63 -2.56
N MET A 256 -2.25 -6.60 -2.33
CA MET A 256 -2.33 -5.34 -3.08
C MET A 256 -1.59 -5.49 -4.41
N ASP A 257 -1.98 -4.70 -5.40
CA ASP A 257 -1.35 -4.71 -6.73
C ASP A 257 -0.24 -3.65 -6.82
N SER A 258 -0.50 -2.46 -6.30
CA SER A 258 0.39 -1.31 -6.41
C SER A 258 1.59 -1.37 -5.46
N ASP A 259 2.79 -1.43 -6.03
CA ASP A 259 4.07 -1.31 -5.30
C ASP A 259 4.17 -0.09 -4.41
N HIS A 260 3.61 1.04 -4.87
CA HIS A 260 3.56 2.27 -4.09
C HIS A 260 2.79 2.05 -2.78
N TYR A 261 1.59 1.48 -2.87
CA TYR A 261 0.74 1.26 -1.71
C TYR A 261 1.24 0.12 -0.81
N LYS A 262 1.80 -0.96 -1.37
CA LYS A 262 2.55 -1.98 -0.62
C LYS A 262 3.65 -1.35 0.23
N THR A 263 4.43 -0.46 -0.39
CA THR A 263 5.52 0.26 0.27
C THR A 263 5.02 1.17 1.37
N GLU A 264 3.94 1.92 1.15
CA GLU A 264 3.34 2.78 2.18
C GLU A 264 2.87 1.98 3.39
N VAL A 265 2.22 0.82 3.18
CA VAL A 265 1.75 -0.06 4.24
C VAL A 265 2.93 -0.66 5.02
N LEU A 266 3.88 -1.31 4.34
CA LEU A 266 5.05 -1.92 4.98
C LEU A 266 5.93 -0.88 5.68
N SER A 267 6.12 0.29 5.08
CA SER A 267 6.85 1.40 5.70
C SER A 267 6.16 1.92 6.96
N SER A 268 4.82 1.93 6.99
CA SER A 268 4.04 2.35 8.15
C SER A 268 4.12 1.34 9.29
N LEU A 269 4.10 0.04 8.95
CA LEU A 269 4.38 -1.02 9.91
C LEU A 269 5.79 -0.90 10.49
N LEU A 270 6.80 -0.70 9.63
CA LEU A 270 8.19 -0.49 10.05
C LEU A 270 8.41 0.81 10.85
N ARG A 271 7.41 1.69 11.03
CA ARG A 271 7.50 2.80 11.99
C ARG A 271 7.09 2.42 13.41
N GLN A 272 6.47 1.25 13.61
CA GLN A 272 6.06 0.79 14.94
C GLN A 272 7.28 0.33 15.75
N ASP A 273 7.32 0.65 17.04
CA ASP A 273 8.45 0.36 17.92
C ASP A 273 8.38 -1.03 18.57
N ASN A 274 7.22 -1.67 18.54
CA ASN A 274 6.96 -2.95 19.21
C ASN A 274 7.15 -4.18 18.30
N LEU A 275 7.93 -4.05 17.22
CA LEU A 275 8.24 -5.15 16.31
C LEU A 275 9.42 -5.97 16.86
N ASN A 276 9.30 -7.30 16.84
CA ASN A 276 10.42 -8.20 17.08
C ASN A 276 11.13 -8.56 15.77
N ASP A 277 12.32 -9.16 15.90
CA ASP A 277 13.16 -9.54 14.76
C ASP A 277 12.43 -10.48 13.78
N GLU A 278 11.66 -11.44 14.29
CA GLU A 278 10.91 -12.38 13.43
C GLU A 278 9.90 -11.65 12.53
N ILE A 279 9.21 -10.63 13.04
CA ILE A 279 8.25 -9.87 12.26
C ILE A 279 8.94 -8.94 11.25
N VAL A 280 10.09 -8.37 11.59
CA VAL A 280 10.90 -7.61 10.62
C VAL A 280 11.40 -8.53 9.51
N GLN A 281 11.81 -9.77 9.84
CA GLN A 281 12.20 -10.77 8.87
C GLN A 281 11.05 -11.08 7.88
N GLU A 282 9.82 -11.25 8.37
CA GLU A 282 8.64 -11.45 7.51
C GLU A 282 8.38 -10.23 6.61
N MET A 283 8.61 -9.01 7.09
CA MET A 283 8.50 -7.80 6.25
C MET A 283 9.57 -7.73 5.16
N ILE A 284 10.81 -8.16 5.46
CA ILE A 284 11.88 -8.30 4.46
C ILE A 284 11.46 -9.29 3.37
N ILE A 285 10.88 -10.44 3.75
CA ILE A 285 10.37 -11.43 2.81
C ILE A 285 9.20 -10.87 1.99
N ALA A 286 8.25 -10.20 2.64
CA ALA A 286 7.10 -9.59 1.97
C ALA A 286 7.52 -8.52 0.94
N SER A 287 8.64 -7.82 1.16
CA SER A 287 9.17 -6.85 0.19
C SER A 287 9.49 -7.45 -1.18
N ARG A 288 9.68 -8.78 -1.28
CA ARG A 288 9.86 -9.49 -2.56
C ARG A 288 8.62 -9.45 -3.46
N THR A 289 7.46 -9.08 -2.92
CA THR A 289 6.21 -8.92 -3.69
C THR A 289 6.11 -7.54 -4.37
N ILE A 290 7.10 -6.67 -4.17
CA ILE A 290 7.20 -5.35 -4.80
C ILE A 290 8.12 -5.47 -6.02
N ASP A 291 7.58 -5.18 -7.20
CA ASP A 291 8.30 -5.35 -8.47
C ASP A 291 9.29 -4.20 -8.71
N SER A 292 8.93 -2.99 -8.30
CA SER A 292 9.79 -1.82 -8.44
C SER A 292 10.96 -1.86 -7.45
N ASP A 293 12.18 -1.96 -7.99
CA ASP A 293 13.44 -1.88 -7.24
C ASP A 293 13.52 -0.67 -6.29
N TYR A 294 13.05 0.49 -6.75
CA TYR A 294 13.00 1.70 -5.94
C TYR A 294 12.18 1.47 -4.68
N TYR A 295 10.92 1.07 -4.85
CA TYR A 295 9.98 0.86 -3.76
C TYR A 295 10.43 -0.26 -2.82
N ARG A 296 10.97 -1.35 -3.39
CA ARG A 296 11.54 -2.45 -2.61
C ARG A 296 12.74 -2.00 -1.77
N SER A 297 13.64 -1.20 -2.34
CA SER A 297 14.79 -0.65 -1.60
C SER A 297 14.36 0.24 -0.43
N VAL A 298 13.26 1.00 -0.58
CA VAL A 298 12.70 1.83 0.50
C VAL A 298 12.27 0.96 1.69
N VAL A 299 11.58 -0.16 1.43
CA VAL A 299 11.15 -1.09 2.48
C VAL A 299 12.35 -1.76 3.15
N LEU A 300 13.29 -2.29 2.36
CA LEU A 300 14.49 -2.95 2.88
C LEU A 300 15.33 -2.01 3.74
N ASN A 301 15.59 -0.78 3.28
CA ASN A 301 16.34 0.20 4.05
C ASN A 301 15.65 0.55 5.37
N LYS A 302 14.31 0.67 5.39
CA LYS A 302 13.57 0.88 6.64
C LYS A 302 13.67 -0.30 7.59
N ALA A 303 13.58 -1.53 7.06
CA ALA A 303 13.71 -2.74 7.86
C ALA A 303 15.11 -2.84 8.49
N LEU A 304 16.16 -2.59 7.71
CA LEU A 304 17.55 -2.65 8.15
C LEU A 304 17.94 -1.58 9.18
N ASN A 305 17.21 -0.48 9.22
CA ASN A 305 17.40 0.56 10.22
C ASN A 305 16.80 0.20 11.59
N LYS A 306 16.06 -0.92 11.71
CA LYS A 306 15.58 -1.39 13.02
C LYS A 306 16.72 -1.80 13.93
N GLU A 307 16.51 -1.61 15.23
CA GLU A 307 17.42 -2.09 16.26
C GLU A 307 17.17 -3.57 16.57
N GLY A 308 18.19 -4.27 17.07
CA GLY A 308 18.05 -5.65 17.51
C GLY A 308 17.91 -6.70 16.40
N LEU A 309 18.24 -6.36 15.14
CA LEU A 309 18.20 -7.32 14.04
C LEU A 309 19.20 -8.47 14.23
N SER A 310 18.74 -9.69 14.00
CA SER A 310 19.60 -10.87 14.00
C SER A 310 20.39 -11.02 12.70
N ASN A 311 21.50 -11.76 12.75
CA ASN A 311 22.26 -12.12 11.53
C ASN A 311 21.37 -12.82 10.48
N THR A 312 20.34 -13.55 10.91
CA THR A 312 19.35 -14.16 10.00
C THR A 312 18.58 -13.10 9.22
N SER A 313 18.11 -12.03 9.88
CA SER A 313 17.44 -10.90 9.21
C SER A 313 18.36 -10.21 8.21
N PHE A 314 19.64 -10.00 8.56
CA PHE A 314 20.65 -9.49 7.63
C PHE A 314 20.83 -10.41 6.42
N GLN A 315 20.93 -11.72 6.64
CA GLN A 315 21.06 -12.71 5.57
C GLN A 315 19.83 -12.71 4.64
N ARG A 316 18.61 -12.61 5.18
CA ARG A 316 17.38 -12.50 4.35
C ARG A 316 17.33 -11.23 3.52
N ALA A 317 17.84 -10.13 4.05
CA ALA A 317 17.98 -8.89 3.29
C ALA A 317 19.01 -9.06 2.15
N LEU A 318 20.17 -9.65 2.42
CA LEU A 318 21.17 -9.97 1.39
C LEU A 318 20.61 -10.88 0.28
N GLU A 319 19.84 -11.92 0.65
CA GLU A 319 19.17 -12.79 -0.32
C GLU A 319 18.15 -12.04 -1.17
N SER A 320 17.46 -11.05 -0.60
CA SER A 320 16.49 -10.21 -1.32
C SER A 320 17.14 -9.25 -2.32
N ILE A 321 18.38 -8.81 -2.07
CA ILE A 321 19.10 -7.91 -2.99
C ILE A 321 19.38 -8.59 -4.34
N LYS A 322 19.51 -9.93 -4.36
CA LYS A 322 19.75 -10.68 -5.61
C LYS A 322 18.62 -10.56 -6.62
N ASP A 323 17.39 -10.32 -6.16
CA ASP A 323 16.24 -10.15 -7.06
C ASP A 323 15.90 -8.66 -7.30
N ILE A 324 16.77 -7.73 -6.91
CA ILE A 324 16.72 -6.34 -7.40
C ILE A 324 17.46 -6.31 -8.73
N ASP A 325 16.96 -5.59 -9.73
CA ASP A 325 17.63 -5.50 -11.04
C ASP A 325 18.64 -4.34 -11.05
N SER A 326 18.22 -3.16 -10.60
CA SER A 326 19.01 -1.94 -10.61
C SER A 326 20.21 -1.99 -9.67
N ASP A 327 21.41 -1.87 -10.24
CA ASP A 327 22.68 -1.73 -9.52
C ASP A 327 22.68 -0.57 -8.52
N HIS A 328 22.01 0.53 -8.88
CA HIS A 328 21.87 1.68 -7.99
C HIS A 328 21.12 1.29 -6.71
N TYR A 329 19.97 0.63 -6.83
CA TYR A 329 19.17 0.23 -5.68
C TYR A 329 19.79 -0.93 -4.90
N LYS A 330 20.50 -1.87 -5.56
CA LYS A 330 21.35 -2.85 -4.86
C LYS A 330 22.37 -2.13 -3.97
N THR A 331 23.06 -1.15 -4.52
CA THR A 331 24.10 -0.38 -3.83
C THR A 331 23.54 0.34 -2.60
N GLU A 332 22.38 1.00 -2.73
CA GLU A 332 21.75 1.70 -1.59
C GLU A 332 21.38 0.74 -0.45
N VAL A 333 20.86 -0.46 -0.75
CA VAL A 333 20.55 -1.45 0.29
C VAL A 333 21.82 -2.03 0.92
N LEU A 334 22.86 -2.32 0.12
CA LEU A 334 24.15 -2.79 0.62
C LEU A 334 24.82 -1.77 1.55
N LYS A 335 24.75 -0.48 1.21
CA LYS A 335 25.23 0.60 2.09
C LYS A 335 24.45 0.64 3.41
N SER A 336 23.12 0.46 3.36
CA SER A 336 22.30 0.40 4.57
C SER A 336 22.67 -0.78 5.48
N LEU A 337 23.00 -1.95 4.90
CA LEU A 337 23.48 -3.12 5.65
C LEU A 337 24.79 -2.82 6.40
N MET A 338 25.67 -2.02 5.79
CA MET A 338 26.96 -1.64 6.34
C MET A 338 26.90 -0.42 7.27
N SER A 339 25.71 0.11 7.57
CA SER A 339 25.55 1.26 8.48
C SER A 339 26.00 0.95 9.92
N LYS A 340 26.02 -0.33 10.30
CA LYS A 340 26.48 -0.85 11.59
C LYS A 340 27.59 -1.89 11.35
N PRO A 341 28.45 -2.18 12.34
CA PRO A 341 29.43 -3.26 12.24
C PRO A 341 28.73 -4.61 11.99
N ILE A 342 29.19 -5.36 10.99
CA ILE A 342 28.70 -6.71 10.68
C ILE A 342 29.81 -7.76 10.85
N PRO A 343 29.44 -9.00 11.24
CA PRO A 343 30.36 -10.14 11.32
C PRO A 343 31.14 -10.41 10.03
N GLU A 344 32.34 -11.00 10.18
CA GLU A 344 33.26 -11.28 9.07
C GLU A 344 32.66 -12.20 7.98
N ASP A 345 31.85 -13.19 8.37
CA ASP A 345 31.15 -14.09 7.45
C ASP A 345 30.09 -13.35 6.60
N LEU A 346 29.38 -12.39 7.19
CA LEU A 346 28.45 -11.54 6.45
C LEU A 346 29.19 -10.56 5.53
N GLN A 347 30.34 -10.04 5.96
CA GLN A 347 31.22 -9.23 5.13
C GLN A 347 31.65 -9.98 3.86
N LEU A 348 32.10 -11.23 3.99
CA LEU A 348 32.49 -12.07 2.85
C LEU A 348 31.30 -12.34 1.91
N THR A 349 30.12 -12.63 2.47
CA THR A 349 28.90 -12.85 1.69
C THR A 349 28.48 -11.59 0.91
N LEU A 350 28.62 -10.41 1.53
CA LEU A 350 28.34 -9.13 0.91
C LEU A 350 29.29 -8.87 -0.28
N ILE A 351 30.59 -9.13 -0.11
CA ILE A 351 31.57 -9.00 -1.21
C ILE A 351 31.18 -9.90 -2.38
N ASP A 352 30.80 -11.16 -2.12
CA ASP A 352 30.38 -12.09 -3.17
C ASP A 352 29.12 -11.61 -3.91
N LEU A 353 28.21 -10.97 -3.19
CA LEU A 353 26.99 -10.42 -3.75
C LEU A 353 27.24 -9.22 -4.69
N THR A 354 28.35 -8.49 -4.52
CA THR A 354 28.76 -7.47 -5.51
C THR A 354 29.05 -8.06 -6.89
N GLY A 355 29.19 -9.38 -7.01
CA GLY A 355 29.21 -10.10 -8.29
C GLY A 355 27.91 -9.99 -9.10
N SER A 356 26.80 -9.62 -8.45
CA SER A 356 25.50 -9.38 -9.11
C SER A 356 25.29 -7.93 -9.53
N ILE A 357 26.28 -7.05 -9.32
CA ILE A 357 26.25 -5.65 -9.76
C ILE A 357 27.02 -5.57 -11.08
N ASP A 358 26.33 -5.17 -12.16
CA ASP A 358 26.90 -5.13 -13.50
C ASP A 358 27.81 -3.92 -13.70
N SER A 359 27.48 -2.80 -13.07
CA SER A 359 28.25 -1.57 -13.13
C SER A 359 29.46 -1.59 -12.20
N ASP A 360 30.66 -1.54 -12.78
CA ASP A 360 31.91 -1.38 -12.03
C ASP A 360 31.93 -0.17 -11.10
N HIS A 361 31.26 0.92 -11.49
CA HIS A 361 31.12 2.11 -10.66
C HIS A 361 30.39 1.78 -9.36
N TYR A 362 29.22 1.17 -9.45
CA TYR A 362 28.42 0.81 -8.28
C TYR A 362 29.09 -0.27 -7.43
N CYS A 363 29.73 -1.26 -8.07
CA CYS A 363 30.53 -2.25 -7.36
C CYS A 363 31.65 -1.58 -6.54
N THR A 364 32.39 -0.66 -7.16
CA THR A 364 33.46 0.13 -6.50
C THR A 364 32.92 0.91 -5.30
N VAL A 365 31.78 1.59 -5.44
CA VAL A 365 31.13 2.31 -4.34
C VAL A 365 30.86 1.39 -3.15
N VAL A 366 30.36 0.16 -3.38
CA VAL A 366 30.12 -0.80 -2.30
C VAL A 366 31.41 -1.25 -1.63
N LEU A 367 32.47 -1.56 -2.40
CA LEU A 367 33.74 -2.03 -1.85
C LEU A 367 34.46 -0.93 -1.05
N GLU A 368 34.44 0.32 -1.51
CA GLU A 368 35.01 1.47 -0.79
C GLU A 368 34.23 1.74 0.51
N GLU A 369 32.89 1.74 0.45
CA GLU A 369 32.04 1.91 1.63
C GLU A 369 32.30 0.83 2.68
N MET A 370 32.49 -0.42 2.22
CA MET A 370 32.79 -1.53 3.10
C MET A 370 34.09 -1.29 3.86
N MET A 371 35.16 -0.89 3.16
CA MET A 371 36.41 -0.58 3.82
C MET A 371 36.24 0.61 4.78
N GLU A 372 35.48 1.64 4.42
CA GLU A 372 35.26 2.83 5.26
C GLU A 372 34.54 2.52 6.57
N ARG A 373 33.49 1.71 6.52
CA ARG A 373 32.62 1.49 7.68
C ARG A 373 32.95 0.26 8.51
N GLN A 374 33.60 -0.73 7.91
CA GLN A 374 33.80 -2.04 8.54
C GLN A 374 35.25 -2.25 8.97
N LYS A 375 35.43 -3.10 9.99
CA LYS A 375 36.75 -3.59 10.35
C LYS A 375 37.15 -4.69 9.36
N ILE A 376 38.11 -4.37 8.50
CA ILE A 376 38.59 -5.27 7.45
C ILE A 376 39.79 -6.08 7.96
N GLU A 377 39.55 -7.36 8.27
CA GLU A 377 40.60 -8.33 8.56
C GLU A 377 41.24 -8.86 7.26
N THR A 378 42.40 -9.52 7.38
CA THR A 378 43.18 -9.99 6.21
C THR A 378 42.37 -10.84 5.24
N GLN A 379 41.51 -11.74 5.73
CA GLN A 379 40.69 -12.59 4.88
C GLN A 379 39.66 -11.78 4.07
N VAL A 380 38.97 -10.83 4.72
CA VAL A 380 38.04 -9.90 4.05
C VAL A 380 38.77 -9.05 3.02
N LEU A 381 39.95 -8.51 3.37
CA LEU A 381 40.77 -7.73 2.45
C LEU A 381 41.11 -8.53 1.20
N ASN A 382 41.59 -9.77 1.36
CA ASN A 382 41.95 -10.63 0.23
C ASN A 382 40.74 -10.93 -0.66
N ARG A 383 39.56 -11.17 -0.08
CA ARG A 383 38.33 -11.40 -0.84
C ARG A 383 37.90 -10.14 -1.60
N LEU A 384 37.96 -8.98 -0.96
CA LEU A 384 37.63 -7.68 -1.54
C LEU A 384 38.56 -7.33 -2.71
N ILE A 385 39.86 -7.49 -2.52
CA ILE A 385 40.87 -7.23 -3.55
C ILE A 385 40.77 -8.21 -4.71
N SER A 386 40.50 -9.49 -4.42
CA SER A 386 40.21 -10.46 -5.47
C SER A 386 39.00 -10.03 -6.29
N ARG A 387 37.91 -9.60 -5.66
CA ARG A 387 36.72 -9.11 -6.37
C ARG A 387 37.02 -7.88 -7.23
N ALA A 388 37.76 -6.90 -6.70
CA ALA A 388 38.17 -5.69 -7.42
C ALA A 388 39.01 -6.01 -8.67
N SER A 389 39.83 -7.06 -8.60
CA SER A 389 40.67 -7.50 -9.73
C SER A 389 39.89 -8.10 -10.91
N TYR A 390 38.59 -8.35 -10.74
CA TYR A 390 37.65 -8.81 -11.76
C TYR A 390 36.64 -7.73 -12.16
N LEU A 391 36.88 -6.47 -11.84
CA LEU A 391 36.18 -5.35 -12.47
C LEU A 391 36.69 -5.19 -13.90
N ASP A 392 35.80 -4.86 -14.84
CA ASP A 392 36.16 -4.75 -16.25
C ASP A 392 36.96 -3.45 -16.53
N SER A 393 36.69 -2.41 -15.76
CA SER A 393 37.37 -1.13 -15.84
C SER A 393 38.62 -1.08 -14.96
N ASP A 394 39.78 -0.98 -15.61
CA ASP A 394 41.06 -0.69 -14.97
C ASP A 394 41.01 0.54 -14.04
N HIS A 395 40.23 1.55 -14.42
CA HIS A 395 40.07 2.77 -13.63
C HIS A 395 39.49 2.43 -12.25
N TYR A 396 38.34 1.74 -12.24
CA TYR A 396 37.62 1.39 -11.02
C TYR A 396 38.38 0.34 -10.19
N SER A 397 39.00 -0.66 -10.84
CA SER A 397 39.92 -1.59 -10.19
C SER A 397 41.06 -0.86 -9.47
N SER A 398 41.68 0.13 -10.12
CA SER A 398 42.74 0.94 -9.53
C SER A 398 42.24 1.80 -8.36
N MET A 399 41.00 2.29 -8.39
CA MET A 399 40.42 3.08 -7.30
C MET A 399 40.33 2.26 -6.01
N VAL A 400 39.74 1.07 -6.08
CA VAL A 400 39.60 0.17 -4.92
C VAL A 400 40.97 -0.20 -4.35
N MET A 401 41.94 -0.54 -5.22
CA MET A 401 43.30 -0.87 -4.78
C MET A 401 44.02 0.31 -4.13
N LYS A 402 43.88 1.52 -4.67
CA LYS A 402 44.45 2.74 -4.07
C LYS A 402 43.80 3.05 -2.73
N ASP A 403 42.48 2.89 -2.59
CA ASP A 403 41.80 3.09 -1.30
C ASP A 403 42.29 2.07 -0.26
N ALA A 404 42.40 0.80 -0.64
CA ALA A 404 42.97 -0.24 0.23
C ALA A 404 44.41 0.10 0.69
N LEU A 405 45.25 0.59 -0.21
CA LEU A 405 46.62 1.04 0.09
C LEU A 405 46.67 2.29 0.97
N SER A 406 45.63 3.12 0.99
CA SER A 406 45.56 4.29 1.88
C SER A 406 45.38 3.90 3.35
N ARG A 407 44.92 2.67 3.60
CA ARG A 407 44.57 2.15 4.93
C ARG A 407 45.75 1.47 5.63
N ASN A 408 45.51 1.02 6.86
CA ASN A 408 46.50 0.26 7.61
C ASN A 408 46.50 -1.22 7.18
N VAL A 409 47.20 -1.52 6.10
CA VAL A 409 47.40 -2.88 5.56
C VAL A 409 48.76 -3.43 5.97
N ASN A 410 48.80 -4.71 6.34
CA ASN A 410 50.05 -5.43 6.63
C ASN A 410 50.75 -5.85 5.32
N GLU A 411 51.95 -6.43 5.42
CA GLU A 411 52.73 -6.85 4.24
C GLU A 411 51.99 -7.85 3.37
N GLU A 412 51.26 -8.80 3.96
CA GLU A 412 50.45 -9.78 3.23
C GLU A 412 49.37 -9.10 2.38
N GLY A 413 48.65 -8.13 2.96
CA GLY A 413 47.64 -7.34 2.25
C GLY A 413 48.25 -6.51 1.12
N ILE A 414 49.42 -5.90 1.34
CA ILE A 414 50.12 -5.16 0.27
C ILE A 414 50.48 -6.10 -0.88
N ILE A 415 51.01 -7.29 -0.59
CA ILE A 415 51.35 -8.29 -1.61
C ILE A 415 50.10 -8.70 -2.40
N SER A 416 48.99 -8.97 -1.70
CA SER A 416 47.69 -9.32 -2.30
C SER A 416 47.19 -8.24 -3.26
N ILE A 417 47.29 -6.96 -2.87
CA ILE A 417 46.95 -5.82 -3.72
C ILE A 417 47.86 -5.74 -4.95
N LEU A 418 49.18 -5.89 -4.78
CA LEU A 418 50.14 -5.83 -5.89
C LEU A 418 49.93 -6.98 -6.89
N GLN A 419 49.62 -8.19 -6.40
CA GLN A 419 49.30 -9.33 -7.25
C GLN A 419 48.00 -9.13 -8.03
N ALA A 420 46.98 -8.55 -7.39
CA ALA A 420 45.72 -8.21 -8.05
C ALA A 420 45.92 -7.12 -9.12
N ALA A 421 46.80 -6.14 -8.86
CA ALA A 421 47.14 -5.08 -9.81
C ALA A 421 47.78 -5.60 -11.10
N GLU A 422 48.38 -6.80 -11.11
CA GLU A 422 48.92 -7.43 -12.33
C GLU A 422 47.87 -7.65 -13.43
N ARG A 423 46.58 -7.64 -13.06
CA ARG A 423 45.43 -7.76 -13.96
C ARG A 423 44.99 -6.44 -14.62
N ILE A 424 45.53 -5.30 -14.17
CA ILE A 424 45.26 -4.01 -14.79
C ILE A 424 46.03 -3.93 -16.11
N ASP A 425 45.32 -3.73 -17.22
CA ASP A 425 45.93 -3.68 -18.55
C ASP A 425 46.47 -2.29 -18.90
N SER A 426 45.83 -1.24 -18.39
CA SER A 426 46.25 0.15 -18.57
C SER A 426 47.51 0.46 -17.77
N ASP A 427 48.62 0.65 -18.49
CA ASP A 427 49.90 1.15 -17.97
C ASP A 427 49.73 2.37 -17.04
N HIS A 428 48.79 3.26 -17.38
CA HIS A 428 48.50 4.45 -16.60
C HIS A 428 47.95 4.07 -15.21
N TYR A 429 46.86 3.31 -15.16
CA TYR A 429 46.20 2.96 -13.90
C TYR A 429 47.04 2.01 -13.05
N LEU A 430 47.75 1.07 -13.67
CA LEU A 430 48.72 0.22 -12.95
C LEU A 430 49.82 1.07 -12.30
N THR A 431 50.36 2.05 -13.02
CA THR A 431 51.35 2.98 -12.45
C THR A 431 50.79 3.79 -11.29
N GLU A 432 49.52 4.18 -11.33
CA GLU A 432 48.89 4.88 -10.20
C GLU A 432 48.83 4.01 -8.94
N VAL A 433 48.43 2.74 -9.07
CA VAL A 433 48.42 1.78 -7.95
C VAL A 433 49.82 1.57 -7.39
N LEU A 434 50.81 1.34 -8.25
CA LEU A 434 52.20 1.16 -7.83
C LEU A 434 52.74 2.42 -7.14
N THR A 435 52.47 3.59 -7.69
CA THR A 435 52.88 4.86 -7.06
C THR A 435 52.27 5.00 -5.65
N ALA A 436 51.00 4.63 -5.48
CA ALA A 436 50.33 4.64 -4.18
C ALA A 436 50.91 3.59 -3.20
N ALA A 437 51.35 2.43 -3.69
CA ALA A 437 51.94 1.37 -2.87
C ALA A 437 53.37 1.70 -2.42
N ALA A 438 54.13 2.43 -3.24
CA ALA A 438 55.57 2.62 -3.08
C ALA A 438 56.04 3.10 -1.69
N PRO A 439 55.36 4.03 -0.99
CA PRO A 439 55.73 4.42 0.38
C PRO A 439 55.73 3.26 1.39
N LYS A 440 54.75 2.34 1.28
CA LYS A 440 54.69 1.16 2.15
C LYS A 440 55.69 0.08 1.72
N VAL A 441 55.86 -0.12 0.41
CA VAL A 441 56.80 -1.12 -0.14
C VAL A 441 58.26 -0.80 0.17
N ARG A 442 58.66 0.48 0.13
CA ARG A 442 60.04 0.90 0.43
C ARG A 442 60.53 0.41 1.80
N ASN A 443 59.63 0.47 2.78
CA ASN A 443 59.86 0.10 4.16
C ASN A 443 59.52 -1.37 4.47
N GLY A 444 58.99 -2.11 3.48
CA GLY A 444 58.61 -3.50 3.63
C GLY A 444 59.75 -4.47 3.35
N SER A 445 59.45 -5.75 3.57
CA SER A 445 60.35 -6.88 3.32
C SER A 445 60.70 -7.05 1.84
N GLY A 446 61.71 -7.90 1.58
CA GLY A 446 62.08 -8.28 0.21
C GLY A 446 60.90 -8.86 -0.58
N ALA A 447 60.03 -9.63 0.06
CA ALA A 447 58.85 -10.22 -0.58
C ALA A 447 57.89 -9.14 -1.12
N VAL A 448 57.65 -8.07 -0.36
CA VAL A 448 56.80 -6.96 -0.80
C VAL A 448 57.45 -6.21 -1.99
N LYS A 449 58.77 -6.00 -1.95
CA LYS A 449 59.52 -5.36 -3.04
C LYS A 449 59.51 -6.20 -4.32
N ASP A 450 59.60 -7.52 -4.19
CA ASP A 450 59.56 -8.43 -5.33
C ASP A 450 58.17 -8.51 -5.95
N ALA A 451 57.10 -8.52 -5.14
CA ALA A 451 55.73 -8.39 -5.63
C ALA A 451 55.51 -7.08 -6.40
N TYR A 452 56.05 -5.95 -5.88
CA TYR A 452 55.98 -4.67 -6.57
C TYR A 452 56.66 -4.69 -7.93
N ARG A 453 57.90 -5.20 -7.97
CA ARG A 453 58.65 -5.31 -9.23
C ARG A 453 57.89 -6.20 -10.21
N LYS A 454 57.37 -7.34 -9.76
CA LYS A 454 56.59 -8.26 -10.62
C LYS A 454 55.40 -7.55 -11.27
N ALA A 455 54.64 -6.79 -10.50
CA ALA A 455 53.56 -5.96 -11.05
C ALA A 455 54.08 -4.86 -11.99
N ALA A 456 55.16 -4.16 -11.65
CA ALA A 456 55.76 -3.14 -12.52
C ALA A 456 56.17 -3.68 -13.90
N HIS A 457 56.65 -4.94 -14.00
CA HIS A 457 57.02 -5.55 -15.28
C HIS A 457 55.84 -5.80 -16.24
N ARG A 458 54.59 -5.64 -15.78
CA ARG A 458 53.41 -5.65 -16.65
C ARG A 458 53.26 -4.34 -17.44
N ILE A 459 53.90 -3.25 -17.01
CA ILE A 459 53.84 -1.95 -17.70
C ILE A 459 54.69 -2.00 -18.97
N THR A 460 54.07 -1.73 -20.11
CA THR A 460 54.75 -1.77 -21.42
C THR A 460 55.36 -0.43 -21.82
N SER A 461 54.77 0.68 -21.39
CA SER A 461 55.28 2.02 -21.63
C SER A 461 56.49 2.34 -20.76
N GLU A 462 57.62 2.65 -21.39
CA GLU A 462 58.85 3.06 -20.71
C GLU A 462 58.65 4.26 -19.76
N THR A 463 57.76 5.19 -20.15
CA THR A 463 57.48 6.40 -19.35
C THR A 463 56.78 6.03 -18.04
N TYR A 464 55.76 5.18 -18.12
CA TYR A 464 55.00 4.70 -16.98
C TYR A 464 55.82 3.74 -16.11
N TYR A 465 56.56 2.82 -16.73
CA TYR A 465 57.47 1.92 -16.02
C TYR A 465 58.53 2.68 -15.25
N GLY A 466 59.20 3.65 -15.89
CA GLY A 466 60.18 4.51 -15.25
C GLY A 466 59.58 5.32 -14.09
N ARG A 467 58.34 5.77 -14.21
CA ARG A 467 57.63 6.44 -13.10
C ARG A 467 57.37 5.48 -11.93
N ALA A 468 56.90 4.27 -12.19
CA ALA A 468 56.69 3.26 -11.14
C ALA A 468 58.00 2.88 -10.45
N MET A 469 59.08 2.65 -11.19
CA MET A 469 60.38 2.28 -10.61
C MET A 469 61.00 3.42 -9.80
N ARG A 470 60.92 4.67 -10.27
CA ARG A 470 61.35 5.85 -9.48
C ARG A 470 60.53 6.06 -8.22
N ALA A 471 59.26 5.63 -8.19
CA ALA A 471 58.47 5.71 -6.96
C ALA A 471 58.98 4.73 -5.88
N LEU A 472 59.45 3.54 -6.29
CA LEU A 472 60.06 2.55 -5.40
C LEU A 472 61.46 2.99 -4.95
N ASP A 473 62.29 3.45 -5.88
CA ASP A 473 63.67 3.86 -5.63
C ASP A 473 63.87 5.31 -6.14
N PRO A 474 63.53 6.33 -5.32
CA PRO A 474 63.55 7.74 -5.74
C PRO A 474 64.95 8.37 -5.85
N ASN A 475 66.01 7.56 -5.75
CA ASN A 475 67.41 8.00 -5.70
C ASN A 475 68.13 7.86 -7.04
#